data_AF-A0A4Q0ITI5-F1
#
_entry.id   AF-A0A4Q0ITI5-F1
#
_cell.length_a   1.000
_cell.length_b   1.000
_cell.length_c   1.000
_cell.angle_alpha   90.00
_cell.angle_beta   90.00
_cell.angle_gamma   90.00
#
_symmetry.space_group_name_H-M   'P 1'
#
loop_
_entity.id
_entity.type
_entity.pdbx_description
1 polymer ?
#
loop_
_entity_poly.entity_id
_entity_poly.type
_entity_poly.pdbx_seq_one_letter_code
_entity_poly.pdbx_strand_id
1 'polypeptide(L)'
;MMLIARRSFPKATVTNDRFHVHKLYYDAIDELRISLRWMARDVENEEIARCRKAGAAYVPFRYANGDTRKQLLARAKYILTKHASKWTKSQHWRADIIFEFYPELKKAYDLAMDLTDIFNQKVDKDTARL
;
A
#
# COMPACT_ATOMS: atom_id res chain seq x y z
N MET A 1 -5.27 25.24 12.75
CA MET A 1 -6.09 24.61 13.81
C MET A 1 -5.24 24.11 14.99
N MET A 2 -4.34 24.93 15.57
CA MET A 2 -3.52 24.53 16.76
C MET A 2 -3.33 25.65 17.80
N LEU A 3 -3.88 26.84 17.56
CA LEU A 3 -3.68 28.01 18.43
C LEU A 3 -4.28 27.80 19.83
N ILE A 4 -5.45 27.16 19.91
CA ILE A 4 -6.16 26.93 21.17
C ILE A 4 -5.35 26.02 22.10
N ALA A 5 -4.87 24.88 21.59
CA ALA A 5 -4.05 23.95 22.38
C ALA A 5 -2.78 24.61 22.93
N ARG A 6 -2.08 25.41 22.10
CA ARG A 6 -0.86 26.12 22.54
C ARG A 6 -1.14 27.21 23.57
N ARG A 7 -2.29 27.89 23.49
CA ARG A 7 -2.66 28.96 24.41
C ARG A 7 -3.18 28.43 25.75
N SER A 8 -3.99 27.37 25.73
CA SER A 8 -4.55 26.76 26.92
C SER A 8 -3.56 25.86 27.66
N PHE A 9 -2.60 25.24 26.94
CA PHE A 9 -1.60 24.34 27.51
C PHE A 9 -0.18 24.73 27.08
N PRO A 10 0.35 25.88 27.54
CA PRO A 10 1.62 26.43 27.04
C PRO A 10 2.85 25.58 27.38
N LYS A 11 2.75 24.69 28.38
CA LYS A 11 3.82 23.76 28.77
C LYS A 11 3.66 22.36 28.14
N ALA A 12 2.58 22.09 27.41
CA ALA A 12 2.37 20.79 26.78
C ALA A 12 3.16 20.69 25.46
N THR A 13 3.78 19.53 25.22
CA THR A 13 4.45 19.24 23.95
C THR A 13 3.44 18.58 23.00
N VAL A 14 3.29 19.12 21.80
CA VAL A 14 2.41 18.52 20.79
C VAL A 14 3.21 17.51 19.99
N THR A 15 2.70 16.28 19.92
CA THR A 15 3.32 15.17 19.21
C THR A 15 2.37 14.62 18.16
N ASN A 16 2.91 14.15 17.04
CA ASN A 16 2.11 13.41 16.06
C ASN A 16 1.82 12.02 16.61
N ASP A 17 0.54 11.64 16.63
CA ASP A 17 0.14 10.30 17.03
C ASP A 17 0.48 9.29 15.92
N ARG A 18 1.26 8.28 16.28
CA ARG A 18 1.67 7.19 15.36
C ARG A 18 0.48 6.55 14.67
N PHE A 19 -0.65 6.39 15.33
CA PHE A 19 -1.82 5.70 14.74
C PHE A 19 -2.45 6.54 13.63
N HIS A 20 -2.48 7.86 13.80
CA HIS A 20 -2.96 8.79 12.79
C HIS A 20 -2.01 8.84 11.59
N VAL A 21 -0.70 8.86 11.84
CA VAL A 21 0.31 8.79 10.76
C VAL A 21 0.22 7.46 10.01
N HIS A 22 0.05 6.35 10.74
CA HIS A 22 -0.16 5.02 10.15
C HIS A 22 -1.37 4.96 9.23
N LYS A 23 -2.50 5.48 9.71
CA LYS A 23 -3.71 5.56 8.89
C LYS A 23 -3.47 6.36 7.61
N LEU A 24 -2.81 7.52 7.72
CA LEU A 24 -2.58 8.42 6.59
C LEU A 24 -1.81 7.75 5.45
N TYR A 25 -0.68 7.07 5.74
CA TYR A 25 0.09 6.43 4.67
C TYR A 25 -0.58 5.16 4.14
N TYR A 26 -1.29 4.38 4.96
CA TYR A 26 -2.03 3.22 4.48
C TYR A 26 -3.17 3.62 3.55
N ASP A 27 -3.87 4.72 3.86
CA ASP A 27 -4.92 5.28 3.00
C ASP A 27 -4.31 5.73 1.65
N ALA A 28 -3.16 6.43 1.67
CA ALA A 28 -2.46 6.83 0.45
C ALA A 28 -2.00 5.63 -0.42
N ILE A 29 -1.52 4.56 0.20
CA ILE A 29 -1.15 3.33 -0.52
C ILE A 29 -2.38 2.63 -1.10
N ASP A 30 -3.52 2.60 -0.37
CA ASP A 30 -4.75 2.02 -0.89
C ASP A 30 -5.29 2.82 -2.08
N GLU A 31 -5.21 4.16 -2.04
CA GLU A 31 -5.56 5.03 -3.17
C GLU A 31 -4.71 4.75 -4.42
N LEU A 32 -3.38 4.64 -4.25
CA LEU A 32 -2.47 4.25 -5.35
C LEU A 32 -2.82 2.87 -5.92
N ARG A 33 -3.09 1.89 -5.05
CA ARG A 33 -3.51 0.55 -5.49
C ARG A 33 -4.85 0.60 -6.23
N ILE A 34 -5.79 1.43 -5.79
CA ILE A 34 -7.10 1.60 -6.43
C ILE A 34 -6.90 2.17 -7.84
N SER A 35 -6.09 3.21 -8.01
CA SER A 35 -5.83 3.81 -9.33
C SER A 35 -5.23 2.79 -10.30
N LEU A 36 -4.26 1.99 -9.85
CA LEU A 36 -3.69 0.89 -10.64
C LEU A 36 -4.74 -0.16 -11.02
N ARG A 37 -5.70 -0.43 -10.14
CA ARG A 37 -6.77 -1.39 -10.39
C ARG A 37 -7.78 -0.88 -11.41
N TRP A 38 -8.01 0.43 -11.48
CA TRP A 38 -8.78 1.06 -12.55
C TRP A 38 -8.07 0.90 -13.89
N MET A 39 -6.78 1.22 -13.96
CA MET A 39 -5.99 1.05 -15.20
C MET A 39 -5.97 -0.41 -15.67
N ALA A 40 -5.80 -1.36 -14.75
CA ALA A 40 -5.86 -2.79 -15.08
C ALA A 40 -7.24 -3.24 -15.61
N ARG A 41 -8.32 -2.58 -15.17
CA ARG A 41 -9.68 -2.82 -15.66
C ARG A 41 -9.86 -2.25 -17.06
N ASP A 42 -9.31 -1.08 -17.34
CA ASP A 42 -9.39 -0.44 -18.65
C ASP A 42 -8.65 -1.27 -19.72
N VAL A 43 -7.43 -1.73 -19.40
CA VAL A 43 -6.67 -2.66 -20.27
C VAL A 43 -7.48 -3.92 -20.58
N GLU A 44 -8.10 -4.53 -19.57
CA GLU A 44 -8.94 -5.72 -19.78
C GLU A 44 -10.18 -5.41 -20.64
N ASN A 45 -10.82 -4.26 -20.45
CA ASN A 45 -11.97 -3.86 -21.27
C ASN A 45 -11.56 -3.71 -22.75
N GLU A 46 -10.38 -3.15 -23.01
CA GLU A 46 -9.83 -3.06 -24.36
C GLU A 46 -9.53 -4.44 -24.96
N GLU A 47 -8.91 -5.34 -24.19
CA GLU A 47 -8.65 -6.72 -24.60
C GLU A 47 -9.97 -7.45 -24.97
N ILE A 48 -11.00 -7.32 -24.13
CA ILE A 48 -12.34 -7.88 -24.38
C ILE A 48 -12.95 -7.29 -25.65
N ALA A 49 -12.87 -5.98 -25.84
CA ALA A 49 -13.39 -5.30 -27.02
C ALA A 49 -12.68 -5.77 -28.31
N ARG A 50 -11.35 -5.97 -28.25
CA ARG A 50 -10.56 -6.53 -29.36
C ARG A 50 -10.98 -7.96 -29.69
N CYS A 51 -11.10 -8.84 -28.70
CA CYS A 51 -11.56 -10.23 -28.90
C CYS A 51 -12.97 -10.27 -29.51
N ARG A 52 -13.89 -9.43 -29.02
CA ARG A 52 -15.25 -9.32 -29.54
C ARG A 52 -15.27 -8.87 -31.00
N LYS A 53 -14.44 -7.90 -31.38
CA LYS A 53 -14.31 -7.44 -32.78
C LYS A 53 -13.74 -8.54 -33.69
N ALA A 54 -12.84 -9.36 -33.18
CA ALA A 54 -12.24 -10.47 -33.91
C ALA A 54 -13.10 -11.76 -33.92
N GLY A 55 -14.25 -11.78 -33.21
CA GLY A 55 -15.08 -12.98 -33.06
C GLY A 55 -14.42 -14.08 -32.21
N ALA A 56 -13.39 -13.77 -31.43
CA ALA A 56 -12.67 -14.73 -30.60
C ALA A 56 -13.14 -14.68 -29.13
N ALA A 57 -13.03 -15.81 -28.43
CA ALA A 57 -13.28 -15.86 -26.99
C ALA A 57 -12.17 -15.12 -26.23
N TYR A 58 -12.56 -14.27 -25.26
CA TYR A 58 -11.61 -13.61 -24.37
C TYR A 58 -11.08 -14.59 -23.31
N VAL A 59 -9.76 -14.67 -23.19
CA VAL A 59 -9.08 -15.42 -22.12
C VAL A 59 -8.27 -14.42 -21.28
N PRO A 60 -8.55 -14.29 -19.97
CA PRO A 60 -7.87 -13.31 -19.14
C PRO A 60 -6.42 -13.70 -18.87
N PHE A 61 -5.55 -12.69 -18.90
CA PHE A 61 -4.17 -12.84 -18.44
C PHE A 61 -4.11 -13.26 -16.97
N ARG A 62 -3.17 -14.17 -16.66
CA ARG A 62 -2.91 -14.65 -15.30
C ARG A 62 -1.41 -14.61 -15.00
N TYR A 63 -1.08 -14.20 -13.78
CA TYR A 63 0.29 -14.29 -13.27
C TYR A 63 0.65 -15.73 -12.89
N ALA A 64 1.93 -15.94 -12.52
CA ALA A 64 2.44 -17.24 -12.08
C ALA A 64 1.65 -17.86 -10.90
N ASN A 65 1.01 -17.04 -10.08
CA ASN A 65 0.15 -17.50 -8.98
C ASN A 65 -1.32 -17.75 -9.38
N GLY A 66 -1.65 -17.63 -10.67
CA GLY A 66 -3.00 -17.83 -11.22
C GLY A 66 -3.94 -16.63 -11.13
N ASP A 67 -3.52 -15.55 -10.46
CA ASP A 67 -4.32 -14.34 -10.27
C ASP A 67 -4.42 -13.55 -11.59
N THR A 68 -5.60 -13.00 -11.87
CA THR A 68 -5.71 -11.96 -12.90
C THR A 68 -5.18 -10.61 -12.39
N ARG A 69 -4.94 -9.65 -13.29
CA ARG A 69 -4.50 -8.28 -12.94
C ARG A 69 -5.33 -7.65 -11.82
N LYS A 70 -6.66 -7.72 -11.94
CA LYS A 70 -7.60 -7.17 -10.95
C LYS A 70 -7.61 -7.95 -9.63
N GLN A 71 -7.42 -9.26 -9.67
CA GLN A 71 -7.39 -10.11 -8.49
C GLN A 71 -6.10 -9.88 -7.68
N LEU A 72 -4.96 -9.77 -8.37
CA LEU A 72 -3.68 -9.46 -7.76
C LEU A 72 -3.76 -8.14 -6.98
N LEU A 73 -4.23 -7.07 -7.64
CA LEU A 73 -4.40 -5.75 -7.01
C LEU A 73 -5.49 -5.72 -5.94
N ALA A 74 -6.52 -6.56 -6.02
CA ALA A 74 -7.50 -6.70 -4.93
C ALA A 74 -6.84 -7.30 -3.68
N ARG A 75 -6.06 -8.37 -3.84
CA ARG A 75 -5.38 -9.06 -2.73
C ARG A 75 -4.18 -8.28 -2.19
N ALA A 76 -3.58 -7.40 -2.99
CA ALA A 76 -2.51 -6.52 -2.58
C ALA A 76 -2.85 -5.68 -1.34
N LYS A 77 -4.13 -5.32 -1.14
CA LYS A 77 -4.58 -4.58 0.05
C LYS A 77 -4.10 -5.21 1.36
N TYR A 78 -4.22 -6.53 1.50
CA TYR A 78 -3.84 -7.24 2.73
C TYR A 78 -2.33 -7.41 2.92
N ILE A 79 -1.56 -7.19 1.87
CA ILE A 79 -0.09 -7.22 1.86
C ILE A 79 0.41 -5.83 2.25
N LEU A 80 -0.06 -4.81 1.54
CA LEU A 80 0.38 -3.42 1.68
C LEU A 80 -0.01 -2.77 3.01
N THR A 81 -0.95 -3.36 3.75
CA THR A 81 -1.42 -2.84 5.05
C THR A 81 -0.79 -3.55 6.25
N LYS A 82 0.25 -4.37 6.03
CA LYS A 82 0.90 -5.16 7.08
C LYS A 82 2.40 -5.16 6.90
N HIS A 83 3.12 -5.24 8.04
CA HIS A 83 4.55 -5.46 8.03
C HIS A 83 4.92 -6.82 7.44
N ALA A 84 6.00 -6.87 6.65
CA ALA A 84 6.41 -8.06 5.89
C ALA A 84 6.66 -9.28 6.79
N SER A 85 7.16 -9.06 8.01
CA SER A 85 7.34 -10.13 9.02
C SER A 85 6.06 -10.84 9.45
N LYS A 86 4.88 -10.32 9.09
CA LYS A 86 3.57 -10.90 9.39
C LYS A 86 2.90 -11.55 8.18
N TRP A 87 3.59 -11.59 7.03
CA TRP A 87 3.05 -12.22 5.84
C TRP A 87 3.16 -13.73 5.89
N THR A 88 2.14 -14.40 5.35
CA THR A 88 2.21 -15.84 5.08
C THR A 88 3.08 -16.10 3.84
N LYS A 89 3.50 -17.35 3.62
CA LYS A 89 4.26 -17.74 2.41
C LYS A 89 3.54 -17.35 1.11
N SER A 90 2.21 -17.50 1.08
CA SER A 90 1.41 -17.13 -0.10
C SER A 90 1.26 -15.62 -0.28
N GLN A 91 1.39 -14.84 0.80
CA GLN A 91 1.46 -13.38 0.74
C GLN A 91 2.83 -12.91 0.25
N HIS A 92 3.93 -13.53 0.71
CA HIS A 92 5.28 -13.24 0.19
C HIS A 92 5.37 -13.47 -1.33
N TRP A 93 4.99 -14.66 -1.81
CA TRP A 93 5.03 -14.94 -3.24
C TRP A 93 4.18 -13.94 -4.05
N ARG A 94 3.04 -13.54 -3.51
CA ARG A 94 2.19 -12.55 -4.17
C ARG A 94 2.78 -11.14 -4.10
N ALA A 95 3.46 -10.79 -3.02
CA ALA A 95 4.17 -9.52 -2.88
C ALA A 95 5.30 -9.43 -3.91
N ASP A 96 6.05 -10.51 -4.14
CA ASP A 96 7.09 -10.57 -5.17
C ASP A 96 6.51 -10.21 -6.56
N ILE A 97 5.39 -10.84 -6.92
CA ILE A 97 4.68 -10.53 -8.18
C ILE A 97 4.17 -9.08 -8.18
N ILE A 98 3.57 -8.60 -7.09
CA ILE A 98 3.07 -7.22 -7.05
C ILE A 98 4.22 -6.23 -7.26
N PHE A 99 5.34 -6.43 -6.59
CA PHE A 99 6.46 -5.50 -6.60
C PHE A 99 7.29 -5.56 -7.89
N GLU A 100 7.28 -6.70 -8.58
CA GLU A 100 7.83 -6.83 -9.93
C GLU A 100 7.01 -6.02 -10.95
N PHE A 101 5.68 -6.18 -10.95
CA PHE A 101 4.80 -5.57 -11.95
C PHE A 101 4.33 -4.14 -11.60
N TYR A 102 4.41 -3.74 -10.33
CA TYR A 102 3.98 -2.43 -9.81
C TYR A 102 5.05 -1.86 -8.87
N PRO A 103 6.21 -1.45 -9.39
CA PRO A 103 7.34 -0.97 -8.57
C PRO A 103 7.00 0.27 -7.74
N GLU A 104 6.04 1.09 -8.15
CA GLU A 104 5.50 2.21 -7.39
C GLU A 104 4.80 1.77 -6.10
N LEU A 105 4.10 0.63 -6.09
CA LEU A 105 3.55 0.04 -4.88
C LEU A 105 4.66 -0.45 -3.95
N LYS A 106 5.75 -0.99 -4.51
CA LYS A 106 6.93 -1.38 -3.72
C LYS A 106 7.53 -0.17 -3.03
N LYS A 107 7.80 0.91 -3.78
CA LYS A 107 8.36 2.15 -3.22
C LYS A 107 7.49 2.73 -2.10
N ALA A 108 6.17 2.80 -2.33
CA ALA A 108 5.24 3.31 -1.33
C ALA A 108 5.19 2.41 -0.08
N TYR A 109 5.22 1.09 -0.28
CA TYR A 109 5.27 0.12 0.81
C TYR A 109 6.57 0.23 1.63
N ASP A 110 7.72 0.26 0.97
CA ASP A 110 9.03 0.36 1.63
C ASP A 110 9.10 1.61 2.51
N LEU A 111 8.67 2.77 2.00
CA LEU A 111 8.60 4.02 2.78
C LEU A 111 7.69 3.90 4.02
N ALA A 112 6.54 3.22 3.88
CA ALA A 112 5.64 2.97 5.00
C ALA A 112 6.26 2.03 6.04
N MET A 113 7.08 1.06 5.61
CA MET A 113 7.77 0.14 6.51
C MET A 113 8.92 0.84 7.24
N ASP A 114 9.72 1.64 6.55
CA ASP A 114 10.78 2.45 7.16
C ASP A 114 10.20 3.34 8.27
N LEU A 115 9.06 3.99 8.01
CA LEU A 115 8.38 4.82 9.01
C LEU A 115 7.82 3.98 10.17
N THR A 116 7.26 2.81 9.88
CA THR A 116 6.78 1.87 10.90
C THR A 116 7.93 1.44 11.81
N ASP A 117 9.11 1.19 11.24
CA ASP A 117 10.30 0.79 11.97
C ASP A 117 10.81 1.92 12.87
N ILE A 118 10.84 3.16 12.38
CA ILE A 118 11.13 4.35 13.20
C ILE A 118 10.18 4.42 14.41
N PHE A 119 8.87 4.23 14.22
CA PHE A 119 7.91 4.24 15.32
C PHE A 119 8.04 3.06 16.28
N ASN A 120 8.64 1.94 15.84
CA ASN A 120 8.88 0.76 16.66
C ASN A 120 10.23 0.78 17.38
N GLN A 121 11.14 1.67 16.99
CA GLN A 121 12.41 1.86 17.69
C GLN A 121 12.14 2.25 19.15
N LYS A 122 12.70 1.46 20.07
CA LYS A 122 12.70 1.79 21.49
C LYS A 122 13.78 2.82 21.74
N VAL A 123 13.40 4.09 21.67
CA VAL A 123 14.31 5.19 22.00
C VAL A 123 14.11 5.55 23.46
N ASP A 124 15.20 5.52 24.23
CA ASP A 124 15.20 6.07 25.58
C ASP A 124 15.04 7.60 25.52
N LYS A 125 14.25 8.17 26.45
CA LYS A 125 13.88 9.59 26.43
C LYS A 125 15.09 10.54 26.36
N ASP A 126 16.23 10.11 26.90
CA ASP A 126 17.46 10.92 26.91
C ASP A 126 18.31 10.78 25.63
N THR A 127 18.01 9.81 24.76
CA THR A 127 18.76 9.61 23.49
C THR A 127 18.26 10.52 22.36
N ALA A 128 17.00 10.97 22.41
CA ALA A 128 16.39 11.84 21.38
C ALA A 128 16.68 13.35 21.57
N ARG A 129 17.60 13.71 22.48
CA ARG A 129 17.91 15.10 22.88
C ARG A 129 19.18 15.70 22.26
N LEU A 130 19.75 15.06 21.24
CA LEU A 130 20.92 15.58 20.51
C LEU A 130 20.51 16.68 19.52
#